data_AF-A0A838I3I3-F1
#
_entry.id   AF-A0A838I3I3-F1
#
_cell.length_a   1.000
_cell.length_b   1.000
_cell.length_c   1.000
_cell.angle_alpha   90.00
_cell.angle_beta   90.00
_cell.angle_gamma   90.00
#
_symmetry.space_group_name_H-M   'P 1'
#
loop_
_entity.id
_entity.type
_entity.pdbx_description
1 polymer ?
#
loop_
_entity_poly.entity_id
_entity_poly.type
_entity_poly.pdbx_seq_one_letter_code
_entity_poly.pdbx_strand_id
1 'polypeptide(L)'
;MHFGHLVYAKKRLVMRLSLANDVNVLGNMLDRVSEKNRWFRDFTLDALERAVRETIACFPVYRTYITPGYPVSDEDRTVIERAIASAKRRNPAIEESVFNFLRDILLFRSAENLDDAARGEHAHFVLKFQQSTGPIMAKGLEDTAFYIYNRLAALNEVGGEPQRFGITIQEFHESNKACQETWPATMLTTSTHDTKRSEDVRARMVAISEVPQLWRTSLQRWRTSNRRAKQQIDETEAPDGNEEYLLYQTLLGTWPVDHSGAAVPVASEEYIDRIQTYMAK
;
A
#
# COMPACT_ATOMS: atom_id res chain seq x y z
N MET A 1 -4.14 15.39 -2.35
CA MET A 1 -2.94 14.56 -2.62
C MET A 1 -3.36 13.38 -3.50
N HIS A 2 -2.63 13.07 -4.58
CA HIS A 2 -2.92 11.90 -5.42
C HIS A 2 -2.52 10.60 -4.69
N PHE A 3 -3.40 9.58 -4.69
CA PHE A 3 -3.18 8.36 -3.89
C PHE A 3 -1.86 7.66 -4.23
N GLY A 4 -1.50 7.53 -5.51
CA GLY A 4 -0.21 6.94 -5.90
C GLY A 4 1.03 7.73 -5.43
N HIS A 5 0.91 9.03 -5.11
CA HIS A 5 2.00 9.79 -4.47
C HIS A 5 2.05 9.51 -2.98
N LEU A 6 0.89 9.39 -2.33
CA LEU A 6 0.80 9.02 -0.92
C LEU A 6 1.41 7.63 -0.69
N VAL A 7 1.01 6.61 -1.44
CA VAL A 7 1.52 5.23 -1.30
C VAL A 7 3.03 5.19 -1.47
N TYR A 8 3.56 5.83 -2.52
CA TYR A 8 5.00 5.96 -2.75
C TYR A 8 5.71 6.60 -1.55
N ALA A 9 5.19 7.72 -1.04
CA ALA A 9 5.78 8.42 0.10
C ALA A 9 5.76 7.56 1.37
N LYS A 10 4.68 6.80 1.62
CA LYS A 10 4.53 5.97 2.81
C LYS A 10 5.32 4.66 2.74
N LYS A 11 5.49 4.07 1.56
CA LYS A 11 6.49 2.99 1.35
C LYS A 11 7.91 3.48 1.67
N ARG A 12 8.30 4.68 1.23
CA ARG A 12 9.60 5.27 1.59
C ARG A 12 9.75 5.53 3.08
N LEU A 13 8.68 5.98 3.73
CA LEU A 13 8.66 6.18 5.18
C LEU A 13 8.87 4.86 5.93
N VAL A 14 8.14 3.81 5.56
CA VAL A 14 8.27 2.47 6.14
C VAL A 14 9.69 1.91 5.94
N MET A 15 10.24 2.03 4.73
CA MET A 15 11.61 1.64 4.45
C MET A 15 12.64 2.43 5.26
N ARG A 16 12.33 3.66 5.69
CA ARG A 16 13.24 4.45 6.53
C ARG A 16 13.13 4.10 8.01
N LEU A 17 11.93 3.84 8.51
CA LEU A 17 11.66 3.72 9.94
C LEU A 17 11.63 2.28 10.43
N SER A 18 10.96 1.38 9.69
CA SER A 18 10.66 0.03 10.17
C SER A 18 11.42 -1.06 9.42
N LEU A 19 11.80 -0.80 8.17
CA LEU A 19 12.44 -1.79 7.28
C LEU A 19 13.76 -1.27 6.68
N ALA A 20 14.46 -0.40 7.41
CA ALA A 20 15.73 0.18 6.97
C ALA A 20 16.80 -0.90 6.75
N ASN A 21 16.90 -1.84 7.67
CA ASN A 21 17.87 -2.92 7.58
C ASN A 21 17.67 -3.78 6.31
N ASP A 22 16.43 -4.15 5.98
CA ASP A 22 16.15 -4.95 4.78
C ASP A 22 16.57 -4.24 3.49
N VAL A 23 16.39 -2.93 3.42
CA VAL A 23 16.80 -2.13 2.25
C VAL A 23 18.30 -1.92 2.20
N ASN A 24 18.95 -1.67 3.34
CA ASN A 24 20.41 -1.54 3.43
C ASN A 24 21.10 -2.85 3.03
N VAL A 25 20.57 -4.00 3.47
CA VAL A 25 21.07 -5.32 3.04
C VAL A 25 20.99 -5.46 1.52
N LEU A 26 19.86 -5.08 0.91
CA LEU A 26 19.73 -5.11 -0.55
C LEU A 26 20.73 -4.18 -1.26
N GLY A 27 20.96 -2.98 -0.73
CA GLY A 27 21.97 -2.06 -1.26
C GLY A 27 23.37 -2.65 -1.24
N ASN A 28 23.79 -3.18 -0.08
CA ASN A 28 25.09 -3.84 0.08
C ASN A 28 25.24 -5.09 -0.81
N MET A 29 24.16 -5.85 -1.01
CA MET A 29 24.17 -6.99 -1.93
C MET A 29 24.35 -6.53 -3.38
N LEU A 30 23.66 -5.47 -3.79
CA LEU A 30 23.76 -4.93 -5.13
C LEU A 30 25.14 -4.31 -5.40
N ASP A 31 25.73 -3.67 -4.40
CA ASP A 31 27.07 -3.08 -4.43
C ASP A 31 28.17 -4.12 -4.68
N ARG A 32 28.12 -5.25 -3.96
CA ARG A 32 29.03 -6.39 -4.20
C ARG A 32 28.91 -6.95 -5.61
N VAL A 33 27.70 -6.92 -6.18
CA VAL A 33 27.47 -7.36 -7.56
C VAL A 33 28.04 -6.34 -8.55
N SER A 34 27.88 -5.03 -8.31
CA SER A 34 28.46 -4.01 -9.19
C SER A 34 29.99 -3.99 -9.17
N GLU A 35 30.63 -4.23 -8.01
CA GLU A 35 32.09 -4.22 -7.90
C GLU A 35 32.79 -5.25 -8.80
N LYS A 36 32.10 -6.35 -9.13
CA LYS A 36 32.61 -7.43 -9.96
C LYS A 36 32.45 -7.17 -11.47
N ASN A 37 31.78 -6.09 -11.85
CA ASN A 37 31.54 -5.75 -13.25
C ASN A 37 32.17 -4.40 -13.61
N ARG A 38 33.15 -4.42 -14.53
CA ARG A 38 33.89 -3.24 -14.97
C ARG A 38 33.02 -2.08 -15.46
N TRP A 39 31.81 -2.36 -15.93
CA TRP A 39 30.90 -1.34 -16.46
C TRP A 39 30.06 -0.63 -15.38
N PHE A 40 30.00 -1.20 -14.17
CA PHE A 40 29.10 -0.75 -13.10
C PHE A 40 29.82 -0.51 -11.76
N ARG A 41 31.11 -0.81 -11.68
CA ARG A 41 31.93 -0.66 -10.47
C ARG A 41 32.04 0.77 -9.94
N ASP A 42 31.79 1.78 -10.78
CA ASP A 42 31.87 3.19 -10.39
C ASP A 42 30.58 3.71 -9.74
N PHE A 43 29.54 2.88 -9.63
CA PHE A 43 28.33 3.25 -8.90
C PHE A 43 28.61 3.30 -7.40
N THR A 44 28.14 4.37 -6.76
CA THR A 44 28.27 4.52 -5.31
C THR A 44 27.20 3.69 -4.58
N LEU A 45 27.53 3.20 -3.39
CA LEU A 45 26.58 2.51 -2.52
C LEU A 45 25.30 3.34 -2.27
N ASP A 46 25.41 4.67 -2.07
CA ASP A 46 24.25 5.55 -1.91
C ASP A 46 23.34 5.53 -3.15
N ALA A 47 23.92 5.57 -4.35
CA ALA A 47 23.14 5.54 -5.59
C ALA A 47 22.40 4.20 -5.73
N LEU A 48 23.05 3.08 -5.38
CA LEU A 48 22.47 1.74 -5.44
C LEU A 48 21.35 1.54 -4.40
N GLU A 49 21.61 1.92 -3.14
CA GLU A 49 20.60 1.89 -2.07
C GLU A 49 19.37 2.73 -2.43
N ARG A 50 19.59 3.92 -2.98
CA ARG A 50 18.49 4.77 -3.45
C ARG A 50 17.76 4.14 -4.62
N ALA A 51 18.46 3.60 -5.63
CA ALA A 51 17.81 2.95 -6.76
C ALA A 51 16.91 1.77 -6.31
N VAL A 52 17.39 0.94 -5.38
CA VAL A 52 16.60 -0.15 -4.77
C VAL A 52 15.38 0.42 -4.05
N ARG A 53 15.56 1.36 -3.13
CA ARG A 53 14.48 1.95 -2.33
C ARG A 53 13.42 2.60 -3.21
N GLU A 54 13.83 3.37 -4.21
CA GLU A 54 12.95 4.09 -5.11
C GLU A 54 12.17 3.13 -6.04
N THR A 55 12.81 2.03 -6.46
CA THR A 55 12.17 0.97 -7.25
C THR A 55 11.12 0.22 -6.42
N ILE A 56 11.45 -0.18 -5.18
CA ILE A 56 10.49 -0.84 -4.28
C ILE A 56 9.31 0.10 -3.96
N ALA A 57 9.55 1.40 -3.75
CA ALA A 57 8.48 2.37 -3.53
C ALA A 57 7.53 2.50 -4.74
N CYS A 58 8.02 2.20 -5.95
CA CYS A 58 7.26 2.21 -7.19
C CYS A 58 6.63 0.86 -7.56
N PHE A 59 6.88 -0.20 -6.79
CA PHE A 59 6.36 -1.53 -7.10
C PHE A 59 4.82 -1.55 -7.01
N PRO A 60 4.10 -1.97 -8.07
CA PRO A 60 2.64 -1.90 -8.13
C PRO A 60 1.95 -3.10 -7.45
N VAL A 61 2.66 -4.20 -7.24
CA VAL A 61 2.16 -5.45 -6.63
C VAL A 61 2.92 -5.76 -5.35
N TYR A 62 2.45 -6.73 -4.55
CA TYR A 62 3.15 -7.15 -3.33
C TYR A 62 4.54 -7.71 -3.65
N ARG A 63 4.66 -8.52 -4.70
CA ARG A 63 5.92 -9.12 -5.14
C ARG A 63 5.77 -9.71 -6.54
N THR A 64 6.91 -9.95 -7.19
CA THR A 64 7.02 -10.85 -8.34
C THR A 64 7.29 -12.30 -7.90
N TYR A 65 7.27 -13.23 -8.86
CA TYR A 65 7.52 -14.66 -8.64
C TYR A 65 8.59 -15.24 -9.58
N ILE A 66 9.72 -14.53 -9.68
CA ILE A 66 10.89 -14.94 -10.43
C ILE A 66 11.63 -16.06 -9.70
N THR A 67 11.78 -17.19 -10.40
CA THR A 67 12.54 -18.36 -9.93
C THR A 67 13.86 -18.48 -10.69
N PRO A 68 15.02 -18.45 -10.01
CA PRO A 68 16.31 -18.62 -10.67
C PRO A 68 16.38 -19.91 -11.50
N GLY A 69 16.94 -19.82 -12.71
CA GLY A 69 17.03 -20.95 -13.65
C GLY A 69 15.80 -21.14 -14.55
N TYR A 70 14.70 -20.43 -14.30
CA TYR A 70 13.52 -20.42 -15.17
C TYR A 70 13.39 -19.08 -15.91
N PRO A 71 12.75 -19.06 -17.09
CA PRO A 71 12.43 -17.82 -17.78
C PRO A 71 11.58 -16.89 -16.91
N VAL A 72 11.89 -15.59 -16.92
CA VAL A 72 11.06 -14.56 -16.29
C VAL A 72 9.77 -14.41 -17.08
N SER A 73 8.63 -14.51 -16.41
CA SER A 73 7.30 -14.34 -17.01
C SER A 73 7.11 -12.93 -17.57
N ASP A 74 6.27 -12.79 -18.60
CA ASP A 74 5.96 -11.47 -19.18
C ASP A 74 5.26 -10.54 -18.18
N GLU A 75 4.48 -11.11 -17.24
CA GLU A 75 3.83 -10.37 -16.17
C GLU A 75 4.86 -9.77 -15.19
N ASP A 76 5.77 -10.59 -14.65
CA ASP A 76 6.82 -10.11 -13.74
C ASP A 76 7.75 -9.11 -14.42
N ARG A 77 8.08 -9.36 -15.70
CA ARG A 77 8.86 -8.43 -16.52
C ARG A 77 8.18 -7.07 -16.62
N THR A 78 6.89 -7.05 -16.96
CA THR A 78 6.10 -5.82 -17.09
C THR A 78 6.03 -5.06 -15.76
N VAL A 79 5.85 -5.77 -14.64
CA VAL A 79 5.85 -5.19 -13.29
C VAL A 79 7.19 -4.50 -12.99
N ILE A 80 8.31 -5.20 -13.21
CA ILE A 80 9.65 -4.67 -12.93
C ILE A 80 9.97 -3.47 -13.82
N GLU A 81 9.72 -3.58 -15.12
CA GLU A 81 9.99 -2.49 -16.07
C GLU A 81 9.16 -1.24 -15.76
N ARG A 82 7.88 -1.42 -15.39
CA ARG A 82 7.02 -0.31 -14.95
C ARG A 82 7.54 0.34 -13.67
N ALA A 83 7.95 -0.45 -12.69
CA ALA A 83 8.49 0.06 -11.42
C ALA A 83 9.78 0.85 -11.64
N ILE A 84 10.71 0.31 -12.44
CA ILE A 84 11.97 0.96 -12.81
C ILE A 84 11.71 2.27 -13.55
N ALA A 85 10.84 2.26 -14.57
CA ALA A 85 10.51 3.48 -15.33
C ALA A 85 9.87 4.55 -14.44
N SER A 86 9.02 4.16 -13.49
CA SER A 86 8.44 5.09 -12.51
C SER A 86 9.50 5.63 -11.54
N ALA A 87 10.42 4.80 -11.06
CA ALA A 87 11.50 5.21 -10.17
C ALA A 87 12.44 6.22 -10.84
N LYS A 88 12.82 5.98 -12.10
CA LYS A 88 13.59 6.93 -12.94
C LYS A 88 12.90 8.28 -13.04
N ARG A 89 11.63 8.30 -13.46
CA ARG A 89 10.86 9.56 -13.62
C ARG A 89 10.73 10.37 -12.33
N ARG A 90 10.65 9.70 -11.17
CA ARG A 90 10.54 10.36 -9.86
C ARG A 90 11.87 10.85 -9.31
N ASN A 91 12.99 10.34 -9.80
CA ASN A 91 14.33 10.59 -9.26
C ASN A 91 15.32 11.03 -10.36
N PRO A 92 15.09 12.17 -11.03
CA PRO A 92 15.93 12.63 -12.15
C PRO A 92 17.38 12.98 -11.76
N ALA A 93 17.66 13.13 -10.46
CA ALA A 93 19.00 13.41 -9.94
C ALA A 93 19.88 12.15 -9.78
N ILE A 94 19.32 10.95 -9.92
CA ILE A 94 20.07 9.69 -9.92
C ILE A 94 20.30 9.29 -11.37
N GLU A 95 21.52 8.87 -11.72
CA GLU A 95 21.82 8.43 -13.07
C GLU A 95 20.93 7.26 -13.51
N GLU A 96 20.41 7.34 -14.74
CA GLU A 96 19.55 6.30 -15.30
C GLU A 96 20.23 4.94 -15.41
N SER A 97 21.56 4.94 -15.56
CA SER A 97 22.44 3.78 -15.63
C SER A 97 22.28 2.87 -14.41
N VAL A 98 22.15 3.43 -13.22
CA VAL A 98 21.97 2.70 -11.95
C VAL A 98 20.64 1.94 -11.93
N PHE A 99 19.56 2.57 -12.41
CA PHE A 99 18.26 1.90 -12.54
C PHE A 99 18.25 0.84 -13.64
N ASN A 100 18.93 1.09 -14.76
CA ASN A 100 19.06 0.12 -15.83
C ASN A 100 19.85 -1.11 -15.35
N PHE A 101 20.90 -0.91 -14.57
CA PHE A 101 21.65 -1.98 -13.92
C PHE A 101 20.76 -2.81 -12.98
N LEU A 102 20.02 -2.17 -12.07
CA LEU A 102 19.07 -2.87 -11.20
C LEU A 102 18.03 -3.68 -12.00
N ARG A 103 17.47 -3.11 -13.07
CA ARG A 103 16.56 -3.81 -13.98
C ARG A 103 17.21 -5.06 -14.57
N ASP A 104 18.44 -4.94 -15.06
CA ASP A 104 19.14 -6.02 -15.74
C ASP A 104 19.50 -7.16 -14.78
N ILE A 105 19.80 -6.84 -13.51
CA ILE A 105 19.93 -7.83 -12.42
C ILE A 105 18.59 -8.52 -12.15
N LEU A 106 17.52 -7.76 -11.93
CA LEU A 106 16.19 -8.29 -11.61
C LEU A 106 15.60 -9.19 -12.71
N LEU A 107 15.95 -8.92 -13.97
CA LEU A 107 15.46 -9.66 -15.14
C LEU A 107 16.47 -10.67 -15.70
N PHE A 108 17.61 -10.90 -15.02
CA PHE A 108 18.68 -11.79 -15.48
C PHE A 108 19.17 -11.53 -16.91
N ARG A 109 19.14 -10.27 -17.38
CA ARG A 109 19.44 -9.91 -18.80
C ARG A 109 20.90 -10.11 -19.22
N SER A 110 21.80 -10.40 -18.27
CA SER A 110 23.23 -10.63 -18.51
C SER A 110 23.76 -11.90 -17.86
N ALA A 111 22.88 -12.85 -17.51
CA ALA A 111 23.25 -14.01 -16.70
C ALA A 111 24.14 -15.04 -17.41
N GLU A 112 24.18 -15.05 -18.75
CA GLU A 112 24.92 -16.04 -19.53
C GLU A 112 26.45 -15.91 -19.42
N ASN A 113 26.95 -14.70 -19.14
CA ASN A 113 28.38 -14.40 -19.02
C ASN A 113 28.91 -14.49 -17.59
N LEU A 114 28.09 -14.96 -16.64
CA LEU A 114 28.44 -15.05 -15.23
C LEU A 114 28.93 -16.45 -14.88
N ASP A 115 29.97 -16.52 -14.05
CA ASP A 115 30.35 -17.76 -13.37
C ASP A 115 29.26 -18.19 -12.36
N ASP A 116 29.37 -19.41 -11.85
CA ASP A 116 28.37 -19.99 -10.95
C ASP A 116 28.21 -19.21 -9.64
N ALA A 117 29.31 -18.62 -9.14
CA ALA A 117 29.29 -17.82 -7.91
C ALA A 117 28.51 -16.52 -8.11
N ALA A 118 28.80 -15.77 -9.17
CA ALA A 118 28.11 -14.53 -9.53
C ALA A 118 26.64 -14.80 -9.87
N ARG A 119 26.33 -15.91 -10.55
CA ARG A 119 24.95 -16.33 -10.80
C ARG A 119 24.20 -16.59 -9.49
N GLY A 120 24.85 -17.23 -8.52
CA GLY A 120 24.31 -17.45 -7.18
C GLY A 120 24.01 -16.15 -6.43
N GLU A 121 24.92 -15.17 -6.50
CA GLU A 121 24.74 -13.85 -5.87
C GLU A 121 23.60 -13.05 -6.50
N HIS A 122 23.49 -13.05 -7.83
CA HIS A 122 22.37 -12.43 -8.54
C HIS A 122 21.05 -13.07 -8.14
N ALA A 123 20.99 -14.41 -8.16
CA ALA A 123 19.81 -15.16 -7.75
C ALA A 123 19.40 -14.82 -6.31
N HIS A 124 20.37 -14.76 -5.40
CA HIS A 124 20.12 -14.42 -4.01
C HIS A 124 19.59 -12.99 -3.85
N PHE A 125 20.14 -12.02 -4.57
CA PHE A 125 19.62 -10.65 -4.60
C PHE A 125 18.17 -10.59 -5.09
N VAL A 126 17.85 -11.24 -6.22
CA VAL A 126 16.50 -11.23 -6.78
C VAL A 126 15.49 -11.87 -5.81
N LEU A 127 15.85 -12.97 -5.15
CA LEU A 127 15.00 -13.59 -4.13
C LEU A 127 14.79 -12.69 -2.92
N LYS A 128 15.86 -12.07 -2.39
CA LYS A 128 15.75 -11.16 -1.24
C LYS A 128 14.96 -9.90 -1.59
N PHE A 129 15.09 -9.38 -2.82
CA PHE A 129 14.30 -8.25 -3.30
C PHE A 129 12.79 -8.59 -3.29
N GLN A 130 12.42 -9.75 -3.85
CA GLN A 130 11.04 -10.22 -3.85
C GLN A 130 10.49 -10.39 -2.43
N GLN A 131 11.30 -10.90 -1.49
CA GLN A 131 10.92 -11.04 -0.08
C GLN A 131 10.67 -9.68 0.60
N SER A 132 11.40 -8.63 0.23
CA SER A 132 11.26 -7.30 0.84
C SER A 132 10.05 -6.51 0.33
N THR A 133 9.67 -6.68 -0.95
CA THR A 133 8.57 -5.90 -1.55
C THR A 133 7.22 -6.07 -0.85
N GLY A 134 6.89 -7.29 -0.38
CA GLY A 134 5.60 -7.61 0.24
C GLY A 134 5.36 -6.89 1.56
N PRO A 135 6.24 -7.04 2.57
CA PRO A 135 6.12 -6.32 3.84
C PRO A 135 6.11 -4.80 3.69
N ILE A 136 6.86 -4.25 2.73
CA ILE A 136 6.88 -2.82 2.43
C ILE A 136 5.55 -2.36 1.82
N MET A 137 4.95 -3.17 0.94
CA MET A 137 3.59 -2.93 0.44
C MET A 137 2.58 -2.92 1.58
N ALA A 138 2.51 -3.99 2.37
CA ALA A 138 1.54 -4.12 3.46
C ALA A 138 1.64 -2.94 4.45
N LYS A 139 2.83 -2.66 4.97
CA LYS A 139 3.01 -1.57 5.93
C LYS A 139 2.81 -0.18 5.32
N GLY A 140 3.29 0.04 4.10
CA GLY A 140 3.21 1.36 3.46
C GLY A 140 1.83 1.72 2.93
N LEU A 141 1.11 0.73 2.39
CA LEU A 141 -0.23 0.86 1.84
C LEU A 141 -1.29 0.66 2.92
N GLU A 142 -1.37 -0.55 3.47
CA GLU A 142 -2.49 -0.96 4.32
C GLU A 142 -2.41 -0.38 5.72
N ASP A 143 -1.23 -0.38 6.33
CA ASP A 143 -1.04 0.10 7.71
C ASP A 143 -0.67 1.58 7.78
N THR A 144 -0.73 2.31 6.66
CA THR A 144 -0.41 3.75 6.66
C THR A 144 -1.23 4.53 5.65
N ALA A 145 -1.12 4.27 4.35
CA ALA A 145 -1.83 5.08 3.35
C ALA A 145 -3.36 5.00 3.49
N PHE A 146 -3.89 3.83 3.87
CA PHE A 146 -5.33 3.61 4.12
C PHE A 146 -5.90 4.38 5.32
N TYR A 147 -5.07 4.84 6.25
CA TYR A 147 -5.51 5.67 7.38
C TYR A 147 -5.37 7.18 7.09
N ILE A 148 -4.78 7.51 5.94
CA ILE A 148 -4.56 8.90 5.50
C ILE A 148 -5.52 9.24 4.35
N TYR A 149 -5.78 8.32 3.43
CA TYR A 149 -6.65 8.56 2.28
C TYR A 149 -8.13 8.35 2.62
N ASN A 150 -8.70 9.23 3.44
CA ASN A 150 -10.01 9.01 4.05
C ASN A 150 -11.20 9.44 3.18
N ARG A 151 -11.08 9.48 1.84
CA ARG A 151 -12.17 9.90 0.92
C ARG A 151 -13.47 9.12 1.17
N LEU A 152 -13.35 7.79 1.21
CA LEU A 152 -14.37 6.86 1.67
C LEU A 152 -13.66 5.66 2.27
N ALA A 153 -13.54 5.62 3.60
CA ALA A 153 -12.70 4.65 4.30
C ALA A 153 -13.23 3.20 4.21
N ALA A 154 -14.46 3.00 3.72
CA ALA A 154 -14.99 1.69 3.36
C ALA A 154 -14.19 1.01 2.23
N LEU A 155 -13.52 1.79 1.37
CA LEU A 155 -12.69 1.29 0.27
C LEU A 155 -11.25 0.98 0.70
N ASN A 156 -10.87 1.40 1.91
CA ASN A 156 -9.53 1.24 2.46
C ASN A 156 -9.45 -0.10 3.21
N GLU A 157 -9.44 -1.19 2.43
CA GLU A 157 -9.39 -2.55 2.93
C GLU A 157 -8.21 -3.36 2.41
N VAL A 158 -7.86 -4.43 3.13
CA VAL A 158 -6.86 -5.41 2.71
C VAL A 158 -7.20 -5.92 1.29
N GLY A 159 -6.25 -5.78 0.36
CA GLY A 159 -6.46 -6.10 -1.07
C GLY A 159 -7.27 -5.07 -1.88
N GLY A 160 -7.75 -4.00 -1.24
CA GLY A 160 -8.53 -2.94 -1.88
C GLY A 160 -7.69 -1.91 -2.64
N GLU A 161 -8.30 -1.30 -3.66
CA GLU A 161 -7.72 -0.19 -4.43
C GLU A 161 -8.60 1.07 -4.30
N PRO A 162 -8.38 1.95 -3.31
CA PRO A 162 -9.26 3.10 -3.02
C PRO A 162 -9.43 4.11 -4.17
N GLN A 163 -8.58 4.03 -5.20
CA GLN A 163 -8.70 4.83 -6.42
C GLN A 163 -9.86 4.36 -7.30
N ARG A 164 -10.14 3.04 -7.33
CA ARG A 164 -11.29 2.45 -8.02
C ARG A 164 -12.51 2.57 -7.11
N PHE A 165 -13.21 3.70 -7.22
CA PHE A 165 -14.29 4.08 -6.30
C PHE A 165 -15.49 3.12 -6.32
N GLY A 166 -15.74 2.50 -7.46
CA GLY A 166 -16.80 1.51 -7.67
C GLY A 166 -16.61 0.83 -9.02
N ILE A 167 -17.45 -0.16 -9.29
CA ILE A 167 -17.49 -0.91 -10.54
C ILE A 167 -18.92 -0.99 -11.05
N THR A 168 -19.06 -1.21 -12.34
CA THR A 168 -20.35 -1.51 -12.96
C THR A 168 -20.79 -2.94 -12.63
N ILE A 169 -22.10 -3.20 -12.74
CA ILE A 169 -22.66 -4.55 -12.62
C ILE A 169 -22.06 -5.49 -13.68
N GLN A 170 -21.78 -4.96 -14.88
CA GLN A 170 -21.14 -5.73 -15.94
C GLN A 170 -19.73 -6.18 -15.54
N GLU A 171 -18.86 -5.27 -15.08
CA GLU A 171 -17.51 -5.61 -14.61
C GLU A 171 -17.56 -6.64 -13.46
N PHE A 172 -18.55 -6.54 -12.57
CA PHE A 172 -18.76 -7.53 -11.51
C PHE A 172 -19.06 -8.93 -12.07
N HIS A 173 -19.99 -9.04 -13.04
CA HIS A 173 -20.31 -10.32 -13.68
C HIS A 173 -19.14 -10.88 -14.50
N GLU A 174 -18.38 -10.04 -15.19
CA GLU A 174 -17.17 -10.43 -15.91
C GLU A 174 -16.11 -10.98 -14.94
N SER A 175 -15.90 -10.33 -13.78
CA SER A 175 -15.01 -10.83 -12.73
C SER A 175 -15.47 -12.18 -12.18
N ASN A 176 -16.78 -12.36 -11.96
CA ASN A 176 -17.31 -13.64 -11.48
C ASN A 176 -17.08 -14.77 -12.49
N LYS A 177 -17.27 -14.48 -13.78
CA LYS A 177 -17.01 -15.44 -14.86
C LYS A 177 -15.53 -15.83 -14.94
N ALA A 178 -14.63 -14.84 -14.94
CA ALA A 178 -13.19 -15.08 -14.98
C ALA A 178 -12.71 -15.91 -13.77
N CYS A 179 -13.27 -15.62 -12.59
CA CYS A 179 -13.00 -16.38 -11.37
C CYS A 179 -13.48 -17.84 -11.48
N GLN A 180 -14.68 -18.08 -12.02
CA GLN A 180 -15.20 -19.43 -12.24
C GLN A 180 -14.34 -20.24 -13.24
N GLU A 181 -13.80 -19.59 -14.26
CA GLU A 181 -12.96 -20.23 -15.29
C GLU A 181 -11.55 -20.55 -14.77
N THR A 182 -10.97 -19.68 -13.94
CA THR A 182 -9.56 -19.77 -13.54
C THR A 182 -9.36 -20.40 -12.15
N TRP A 183 -10.25 -20.07 -11.20
CA TRP A 183 -10.15 -20.49 -9.79
C TRP A 183 -11.53 -20.84 -9.20
N PRO A 184 -12.22 -21.88 -9.72
CA PRO A 184 -13.60 -22.21 -9.32
C PRO A 184 -13.78 -22.55 -7.83
N ALA A 185 -12.70 -22.95 -7.15
CA ALA A 185 -12.70 -23.29 -5.73
C ALA A 185 -12.14 -22.16 -4.83
N THR A 186 -11.92 -20.95 -5.37
CA THR A 186 -11.38 -19.85 -4.57
C THR A 186 -12.39 -19.38 -3.50
N MET A 187 -11.86 -18.90 -2.38
CA MET A 187 -12.69 -18.36 -1.30
C MET A 187 -13.24 -16.98 -1.67
N LEU A 188 -14.54 -16.78 -1.45
CA LEU A 188 -15.16 -15.46 -1.41
C LEU A 188 -15.31 -15.07 0.06
N THR A 189 -14.68 -13.97 0.47
CA THR A 189 -14.71 -13.49 1.86
C THR A 189 -15.13 -12.03 1.92
N THR A 190 -15.92 -11.71 2.93
CA THR A 190 -16.43 -10.37 3.21
C THR A 190 -15.88 -9.84 4.54
N SER A 191 -15.51 -10.71 5.49
CA SER A 191 -14.88 -10.31 6.75
C SER A 191 -13.85 -11.36 7.18
N THR A 192 -12.72 -10.91 7.72
CA THR A 192 -11.68 -11.78 8.28
C THR A 192 -11.20 -11.22 9.63
N HIS A 193 -10.27 -11.92 10.28
CA HIS A 193 -9.60 -11.38 11.46
C HIS A 193 -8.64 -10.21 11.13
N ASP A 194 -8.28 -10.04 9.86
CA ASP A 194 -7.34 -9.02 9.39
C ASP A 194 -7.99 -7.88 8.59
N THR A 195 -9.27 -8.02 8.19
CA THR A 195 -10.02 -6.91 7.57
C THR A 195 -10.01 -5.69 8.48
N LYS A 196 -9.69 -4.52 7.92
CA LYS A 196 -9.61 -3.27 8.68
C LYS A 196 -10.97 -2.91 9.30
N ARG A 197 -12.08 -3.33 8.66
CA ARG A 197 -13.48 -3.11 9.09
C ARG A 197 -14.33 -4.32 8.69
N SER A 198 -15.34 -4.71 9.46
CA SER A 198 -16.23 -5.81 9.03
C SER A 198 -17.13 -5.41 7.85
N GLU A 199 -17.70 -6.39 7.17
CA GLU A 199 -18.59 -6.17 6.01
C GLU A 199 -19.75 -5.23 6.31
N ASP A 200 -20.43 -5.37 7.44
CA ASP A 200 -21.57 -4.53 7.81
C ASP A 200 -21.14 -3.08 8.07
N VAL A 201 -19.97 -2.88 8.68
CA VAL A 201 -19.40 -1.54 8.90
C VAL A 201 -19.14 -0.88 7.56
N ARG A 202 -18.53 -1.61 6.62
CA ARG A 202 -18.27 -1.09 5.28
C ARG A 202 -19.57 -0.82 4.53
N ALA A 203 -20.56 -1.72 4.59
CA ALA A 203 -21.86 -1.58 3.95
C ALA A 203 -22.60 -0.31 4.41
N ARG A 204 -22.58 0.00 5.71
CA ARG A 204 -23.14 1.26 6.22
C ARG A 204 -22.36 2.48 5.72
N MET A 205 -21.04 2.39 5.66
CA MET A 205 -20.20 3.48 5.18
C MET A 205 -20.36 3.74 3.67
N VAL A 206 -20.51 2.70 2.81
CA VAL A 206 -20.72 2.94 1.36
C VAL A 206 -22.01 3.69 1.06
N ALA A 207 -23.03 3.63 1.93
CA ALA A 207 -24.25 4.44 1.78
C ALA A 207 -23.97 5.96 1.74
N ILE A 208 -22.83 6.43 2.27
CA ILE A 208 -22.38 7.83 2.11
C ILE A 208 -22.33 8.23 0.63
N SER A 209 -21.93 7.30 -0.25
CA SER A 209 -21.80 7.55 -1.68
C SER A 209 -23.14 7.82 -2.38
N GLU A 210 -24.26 7.38 -1.79
CA GLU A 210 -25.61 7.59 -2.32
C GLU A 210 -26.21 8.92 -1.85
N VAL A 211 -25.78 9.44 -0.69
CA VAL A 211 -26.31 10.69 -0.09
C VAL A 211 -25.22 11.72 0.23
N PRO A 212 -24.34 12.09 -0.73
CA PRO A 212 -23.16 12.91 -0.44
C PRO A 212 -23.47 14.33 0.04
N GLN A 213 -24.60 14.92 -0.37
CA GLN A 213 -25.05 16.23 0.11
C GLN A 213 -25.44 16.18 1.59
N LEU A 214 -26.23 15.17 1.99
CA LEU A 214 -26.62 14.98 3.39
C LEU A 214 -25.40 14.72 4.27
N TRP A 215 -24.46 13.90 3.79
CA TRP A 215 -23.19 13.66 4.47
C TRP A 215 -22.40 14.94 4.68
N ARG A 216 -22.25 15.76 3.63
CA ARG A 216 -21.55 17.06 3.71
C ARG A 216 -22.19 17.99 4.74
N THR A 217 -23.50 18.15 4.72
CA THR A 217 -24.22 19.01 5.67
C THR A 217 -24.09 18.49 7.11
N SER A 218 -24.14 17.17 7.30
CA SER A 218 -23.98 16.54 8.62
C SER A 218 -22.58 16.79 9.19
N LEU A 219 -21.54 16.65 8.36
CA LEU A 219 -20.16 16.95 8.75
C LEU A 219 -19.95 18.39 9.17
N GLN A 220 -20.50 19.35 8.42
CA GLN A 220 -20.42 20.77 8.77
C GLN A 220 -21.04 21.02 10.15
N ARG A 221 -22.24 20.46 10.38
CA ARG A 221 -22.93 20.56 11.67
C ARG A 221 -22.10 19.94 12.80
N TRP A 222 -21.63 18.71 12.64
CA TRP A 222 -20.85 18.03 13.69
C TRP A 222 -19.53 18.74 13.98
N ARG A 223 -18.81 19.21 12.95
CA ARG A 223 -17.59 20.01 13.13
C ARG A 223 -17.84 21.28 13.91
N THR A 224 -18.95 21.99 13.66
CA THR A 224 -19.32 23.17 14.45
C THR A 224 -19.67 22.81 15.89
N SER A 225 -20.48 21.77 16.11
CA SER A 225 -20.86 21.31 17.45
C SER A 225 -19.67 20.84 18.28
N ASN A 226 -18.72 20.15 17.66
CA ASN A 226 -17.58 19.53 18.33
C ASN A 226 -16.34 20.45 18.40
N ARG A 227 -16.40 21.67 17.85
CA ARG A 227 -15.27 22.62 17.84
C ARG A 227 -14.66 22.84 19.23
N ARG A 228 -15.48 22.84 20.28
CA ARG A 228 -15.04 23.05 21.67
C ARG A 228 -14.27 21.87 22.27
N ALA A 229 -14.43 20.67 21.69
CA ALA A 229 -13.71 19.47 22.14
C ALA A 229 -12.32 19.35 21.51
N LYS A 230 -12.02 20.14 20.47
CA LYS A 230 -10.72 20.12 19.79
C LYS A 230 -9.66 20.84 20.62
N GLN A 231 -8.45 20.32 20.60
CA GLN A 231 -7.31 20.86 21.34
C GLN A 231 -6.19 21.28 20.37
N GLN A 232 -5.29 22.15 20.83
CA GLN A 232 -4.04 22.43 20.13
C GLN A 232 -2.94 21.57 20.73
N ILE A 233 -2.37 20.67 19.93
CA ILE A 233 -1.25 19.79 20.29
C ILE A 233 -0.16 20.00 19.25
N ASP A 234 1.04 20.37 19.68
CA ASP A 234 2.18 20.62 18.78
C ASP A 234 1.84 21.51 17.58
N GLU A 235 1.18 22.65 17.86
CA GLU A 235 0.74 23.64 16.86
C GLU A 235 -0.30 23.14 15.84
N THR A 236 -0.87 21.95 16.06
CA THR A 236 -1.90 21.35 15.21
C THR A 236 -3.20 21.18 15.99
N GLU A 237 -4.32 21.44 15.32
CA GLU A 237 -5.64 21.14 15.87
C GLU A 237 -5.85 19.63 15.89
N ALA A 238 -6.07 19.05 17.07
CA ALA A 238 -6.29 17.63 17.28
C ALA A 238 -7.76 17.35 17.69
N PRO A 239 -8.45 16.39 17.03
CA PRO A 239 -8.04 15.73 15.79
C PRO A 239 -7.98 16.72 14.61
N ASP A 240 -7.11 16.48 13.65
CA ASP A 240 -7.07 17.29 12.42
C ASP A 240 -8.33 17.05 11.56
N GLY A 241 -8.47 17.79 10.46
CA GLY A 241 -9.66 17.66 9.61
C GLY A 241 -9.81 16.28 8.94
N ASN A 242 -8.71 15.58 8.68
CA ASN A 242 -8.71 14.28 8.03
C ASN A 242 -8.95 13.13 9.03
N GLU A 243 -8.41 13.24 10.24
CA GLU A 243 -8.69 12.38 11.39
C GLU A 243 -10.15 12.51 11.83
N GLU A 244 -10.66 13.74 11.93
CA GLU A 244 -12.06 14.01 12.24
C GLU A 244 -13.00 13.41 11.18
N TYR A 245 -12.63 13.46 9.89
CA TYR A 245 -13.39 12.85 8.81
C TYR A 245 -13.40 11.32 8.87
N LEU A 246 -12.30 10.69 9.28
CA LEU A 246 -12.24 9.25 9.53
C LEU A 246 -13.09 8.84 10.74
N LEU A 247 -13.02 9.62 11.82
CA LEU A 247 -13.82 9.39 13.02
C LEU A 247 -15.31 9.38 12.69
N TYR A 248 -15.81 10.39 11.96
CA TYR A 248 -17.24 10.43 11.62
C TYR A 248 -17.69 9.27 10.73
N GLN A 249 -16.88 8.84 9.76
CA GLN A 249 -17.21 7.65 8.97
C GLN A 249 -17.21 6.38 9.82
N THR A 250 -16.26 6.27 10.76
CA THR A 250 -16.16 5.14 11.69
C THR A 250 -17.37 5.08 12.60
N LEU A 251 -17.78 6.23 13.16
CA LEU A 251 -19.00 6.34 13.97
C LEU A 251 -20.23 5.94 13.16
N LEU A 252 -20.40 6.44 11.93
CA LEU A 252 -21.51 6.04 11.06
C LEU A 252 -21.52 4.52 10.81
N GLY A 253 -20.37 3.94 10.50
CA GLY A 253 -20.24 2.52 10.18
C GLY A 253 -20.50 1.61 11.38
N THR A 254 -20.17 2.06 12.59
CA THR A 254 -20.16 1.22 13.80
C THR A 254 -21.23 1.57 14.82
N TRP A 255 -22.00 2.65 14.62
CA TRP A 255 -22.97 3.12 15.61
C TRP A 255 -23.91 1.97 16.04
N PRO A 256 -24.13 1.78 17.35
CA PRO A 256 -25.00 0.71 17.83
C PRO A 256 -26.43 0.88 17.32
N VAL A 257 -27.02 -0.23 16.88
CA VAL A 257 -28.44 -0.31 16.51
C VAL A 257 -29.11 -1.34 17.41
N ASP A 258 -30.36 -1.09 17.79
CA ASP A 258 -31.17 -2.03 18.56
C ASP A 258 -31.71 -3.17 17.69
N HIS A 259 -32.46 -4.10 18.30
CA HIS A 259 -33.05 -5.25 17.60
C HIS A 259 -34.07 -4.86 16.52
N SER A 260 -34.60 -3.64 16.55
CA SER A 260 -35.49 -3.10 15.52
C SER A 260 -34.73 -2.45 14.37
N GLY A 261 -33.40 -2.33 14.47
CA GLY A 261 -32.55 -1.64 13.52
C GLY A 261 -32.48 -0.12 13.73
N ALA A 262 -33.07 0.40 14.81
CA ALA A 262 -33.00 1.82 15.13
C ALA A 262 -31.66 2.15 15.82
N ALA A 263 -31.07 3.29 15.49
CA ALA A 263 -29.87 3.76 16.15
C ALA A 263 -30.12 4.01 17.64
N VAL A 264 -29.26 3.46 18.50
CA VAL A 264 -29.35 3.70 19.95
C VAL A 264 -29.09 5.20 20.22
N PRO A 265 -29.89 5.88 21.06
CA PRO A 265 -29.78 7.33 21.23
C PRO A 265 -28.52 7.76 21.99
N VAL A 266 -27.97 6.89 22.83
CA VAL A 266 -26.79 7.16 23.67
C VAL A 266 -25.81 5.99 23.55
N ALA A 267 -24.56 6.30 23.24
CA ALA A 267 -23.49 5.31 23.23
C ALA A 267 -23.20 4.77 24.64
N SER A 268 -22.91 3.47 24.76
CA SER A 268 -22.40 2.89 26.01
C SER A 268 -20.94 3.30 26.25
N GLU A 269 -20.49 3.23 27.50
CA GLU A 269 -19.08 3.45 27.86
C GLU A 269 -18.15 2.49 27.13
N GLU A 270 -18.55 1.22 27.00
CA GLU A 270 -17.81 0.21 26.24
C GLU A 270 -17.63 0.61 24.76
N TYR A 271 -18.68 1.13 24.12
CA TYR A 271 -18.57 1.59 22.73
C TYR A 271 -17.62 2.78 22.62
N ILE A 272 -17.71 3.74 23.56
CA ILE A 272 -16.83 4.90 23.59
C ILE A 272 -15.36 4.46 23.71
N ASP A 273 -15.06 3.55 24.64
CA ASP A 273 -13.71 3.00 24.85
C ASP A 273 -13.17 2.30 23.59
N ARG A 274 -14.02 1.50 22.92
CA ARG A 274 -13.65 0.85 21.65
C ARG A 274 -13.32 1.85 20.55
N ILE A 275 -14.09 2.93 20.43
CA ILE A 275 -13.82 3.98 19.43
C ILE A 275 -12.55 4.76 19.77
N GLN A 276 -12.32 5.09 21.04
CA GLN A 276 -11.10 5.75 21.48
C GLN A 276 -9.86 4.89 21.19
N THR A 277 -9.92 3.61 21.54
CA THR A 277 -8.86 2.64 21.25
C THR A 277 -8.63 2.51 19.74
N TYR A 278 -9.69 2.47 18.94
CA TYR A 278 -9.57 2.42 17.48
C TYR A 278 -8.91 3.66 16.89
N MET A 279 -9.26 4.86 17.37
CA MET A 279 -8.70 6.11 16.84
C MET A 279 -7.27 6.37 17.31
N ALA A 280 -6.87 5.82 18.45
CA ALA A 280 -5.49 5.88 18.94
C ALA A 280 -4.55 4.92 18.22
N LYS A 281 -5.09 3.83 17.64
CA LYS A 281 -4.36 2.80 16.89
C LYS A 281 -4.06 3.24 15.46
#